data_AF-A0A6H1KU01-F1
#
_entry.id   AF-A0A6H1KU01-F1
#
_cell.length_a   1.000
_cell.length_b   1.000
_cell.length_c   1.000
_cell.angle_alpha   90.00
_cell.angle_beta   90.00
_cell.angle_gamma   90.00
#
_symmetry.space_group_name_H-M   'P 1'
#
loop_
_entity.id
_entity.type
_entity.pdbx_description
1 polymer ?
#
loop_
_entity_poly.entity_id
_entity_poly.type
_entity_poly.pdbx_seq_one_letter_code
_entity_poly.pdbx_strand_id
1 'polypeptide(L)'
;MTGAHDAGAVTGTDDSVLLRTEGRAAYLTLNRPRALNALTHTMVRRIDSALTVWEHDPAVETVVVTGAGERGLCAGGDIRAIHDDARNGDGAASMAFWRDEYRLNARIARYPKPYVAVMDGIVMGGGVGVSAHGSVRIATERSRIAMPETGIGFVPDVGGTYLLALAPGELGTHLALTGTPVGAGDALLCGLSDQYVPSDSLPRLVQDLAHAPVREVLGRHVRDAPPGGLAEARRWIDACYSARTVEEIVGRLLDHGDSAAKEAAETLLTKSPTALKVTLAAMRGARRPGSLEEVLDQEYRVSCAALTEPDLVEGIRAQVIDKDREPRWSPPTLAEVSDADVARFFTPLGERELGLAAPDITREAPR
;
A
#
# COMPACT_ATOMS: atom_id res chain seq x y z
N MET A 1 -10.45 55.21 11.34
CA MET A 1 -11.34 54.06 11.14
C MET A 1 -10.47 52.85 10.83
N THR A 2 -10.05 52.15 11.88
CA THR A 2 -9.23 50.95 11.84
C THR A 2 -10.15 49.75 11.67
N GLY A 3 -10.04 49.06 10.53
CA GLY A 3 -10.71 47.80 10.28
C GLY A 3 -10.07 46.69 11.10
N ALA A 4 -10.87 46.03 11.92
CA ALA A 4 -10.47 44.87 12.70
C ALA A 4 -10.24 43.67 11.76
N HIS A 5 -9.09 43.03 11.93
CA HIS A 5 -8.78 41.74 11.33
C HIS A 5 -9.64 40.66 12.00
N ASP A 6 -10.40 39.94 11.17
CA ASP A 6 -11.14 38.75 11.56
C ASP A 6 -10.16 37.57 11.62
N ALA A 7 -9.71 37.25 12.83
CA ALA A 7 -8.94 36.04 13.12
C ALA A 7 -9.93 34.90 13.42
N GLY A 8 -10.46 34.30 12.35
CA GLY A 8 -11.26 33.09 12.45
C GLY A 8 -10.37 31.87 12.70
N ALA A 9 -10.23 31.47 13.96
CA ALA A 9 -9.72 30.15 14.33
C ALA A 9 -10.70 29.07 13.82
N VAL A 10 -10.29 28.26 12.85
CA VAL A 10 -11.05 27.09 12.40
C VAL A 10 -10.73 25.93 13.34
N THR A 11 -11.44 25.83 14.46
CA THR A 11 -11.56 24.59 15.23
C THR A 11 -12.70 23.74 14.66
N GLY A 12 -12.48 23.17 13.48
CA GLY A 12 -13.35 22.13 12.92
C GLY A 12 -12.89 20.76 13.41
N THR A 13 -13.80 19.94 13.94
CA THR A 13 -13.54 18.50 14.10
C THR A 13 -13.26 17.93 12.72
N ASP A 14 -12.07 17.37 12.50
CA ASP A 14 -11.74 16.76 11.21
C ASP A 14 -12.57 15.47 11.04
N ASP A 15 -13.61 15.52 10.22
CA ASP A 15 -14.53 14.39 10.04
C ASP A 15 -14.03 13.37 9.01
N SER A 16 -12.80 13.51 8.48
CA SER A 16 -12.22 12.58 7.50
C SER A 16 -11.76 11.25 8.11
N VAL A 17 -11.58 11.19 9.43
CA VAL A 17 -11.40 9.95 10.21
C VAL A 17 -12.28 10.00 11.45
N LEU A 18 -13.30 9.14 11.50
CA LEU A 18 -14.16 9.01 12.66
C LEU A 18 -13.49 8.10 13.69
N LEU A 19 -13.42 8.56 14.93
CA LEU A 19 -12.82 7.84 16.05
C LEU A 19 -13.89 7.66 17.13
N ARG A 20 -14.08 6.45 17.60
CA ARG A 20 -14.98 6.17 18.75
C ARG A 20 -14.46 4.96 19.52
N THR A 21 -14.82 4.87 20.79
CA THR A 21 -14.61 3.67 21.61
C THR A 21 -15.96 3.11 22.04
N GLU A 22 -16.09 1.79 22.06
CA GLU A 22 -17.29 1.11 22.55
C GLU A 22 -16.88 -0.24 23.16
N GLY A 23 -17.27 -0.46 24.42
CA GLY A 23 -16.79 -1.61 25.19
C GLY A 23 -15.27 -1.63 25.22
N ARG A 24 -14.68 -2.74 24.75
CA ARG A 24 -13.22 -2.94 24.69
C ARG A 24 -12.56 -2.52 23.36
N ALA A 25 -13.35 -2.06 22.39
CA ALA A 25 -12.87 -1.78 21.03
C ALA A 25 -12.78 -0.28 20.77
N ALA A 26 -11.68 0.12 20.13
CA ALA A 26 -11.52 1.40 19.49
C ALA A 26 -11.77 1.26 17.99
N TYR A 27 -12.64 2.10 17.43
CA TYR A 27 -13.02 2.08 16.03
C TYR A 27 -12.44 3.31 15.33
N LEU A 28 -11.77 3.04 14.22
CA LEU A 28 -11.22 4.01 13.30
C LEU A 28 -11.93 3.81 11.96
N THR A 29 -12.74 4.79 11.55
CA THR A 29 -13.43 4.72 10.25
C THR A 29 -12.91 5.81 9.33
N LEU A 30 -12.26 5.42 8.23
CA LEU A 30 -11.86 6.32 7.16
C LEU A 30 -13.13 6.87 6.50
N ASN A 31 -13.30 8.20 6.47
CA ASN A 31 -14.57 8.83 6.16
C ASN A 31 -14.45 9.89 5.06
N ARG A 32 -13.95 9.46 3.90
CA ARG A 32 -14.01 10.21 2.63
C ARG A 32 -14.62 9.34 1.52
N PRO A 33 -15.84 8.80 1.67
CA PRO A 33 -16.39 7.78 0.76
C PRO A 33 -16.50 8.24 -0.69
N ARG A 34 -16.72 9.55 -0.93
CA ARG A 34 -16.74 10.13 -2.28
C ARG A 34 -15.38 10.04 -2.99
N ALA A 35 -14.30 10.08 -2.23
CA ALA A 35 -12.92 9.92 -2.70
C ALA A 35 -12.38 8.51 -2.43
N LEU A 36 -13.26 7.51 -2.24
CA LEU A 36 -12.86 6.14 -1.89
C LEU A 36 -11.94 6.06 -0.67
N ASN A 37 -12.15 6.95 0.31
CA ASN A 37 -11.37 7.00 1.54
C ASN A 37 -9.86 7.20 1.31
N ALA A 38 -9.48 7.85 0.19
CA ALA A 38 -8.09 8.17 -0.10
C ALA A 38 -7.44 8.96 1.05
N LEU A 39 -6.24 8.54 1.47
CA LEU A 39 -5.55 9.05 2.65
C LEU A 39 -4.94 10.42 2.39
N THR A 40 -5.28 11.39 3.22
CA THR A 40 -4.55 12.66 3.28
C THR A 40 -3.51 12.63 4.40
N HIS A 41 -2.56 13.57 4.37
CA HIS A 41 -1.61 13.75 5.47
C HIS A 41 -2.29 14.06 6.81
N THR A 42 -3.40 14.79 6.80
CA THR A 42 -4.20 15.03 8.01
C THR A 42 -4.79 13.74 8.56
N MET A 43 -5.33 12.86 7.69
CA MET A 43 -5.83 11.55 8.10
C MET A 43 -4.72 10.71 8.71
N VAL A 44 -3.56 10.61 8.06
CA VAL A 44 -2.39 9.86 8.56
C VAL A 44 -2.00 10.31 9.97
N ARG A 45 -1.82 11.62 10.20
CA ARG A 45 -1.46 12.16 11.52
C ARG A 45 -2.55 11.94 12.57
N ARG A 46 -3.82 12.02 12.17
CA ARG A 46 -4.96 11.76 13.06
C ARG A 46 -5.02 10.29 13.49
N ILE A 47 -4.75 9.37 12.57
CA ILE A 47 -4.67 7.93 12.85
C ILE A 47 -3.50 7.65 13.79
N ASP A 48 -2.30 8.16 13.50
CA ASP A 48 -1.11 7.95 14.34
C ASP A 48 -1.32 8.47 15.77
N SER A 49 -1.94 9.65 15.91
CA SER A 49 -2.30 10.22 17.21
C SER A 49 -3.30 9.33 17.98
N ALA A 50 -4.34 8.84 17.30
CA ALA A 50 -5.31 7.94 17.91
C ALA A 50 -4.67 6.62 18.37
N LEU A 51 -3.83 6.01 17.53
CA LEU A 51 -3.10 4.79 17.86
C LEU A 51 -2.16 4.99 19.05
N THR A 52 -1.48 6.14 19.13
CA THR A 52 -0.60 6.48 20.26
C THR A 52 -1.36 6.53 21.58
N VAL A 53 -2.57 7.13 21.58
CA VAL A 53 -3.42 7.21 22.78
C VAL A 53 -3.94 5.81 23.14
N TRP A 54 -4.51 5.09 22.18
CA TRP A 54 -5.11 3.77 22.41
C TRP A 54 -4.09 2.70 22.78
N GLU A 55 -2.82 2.86 22.42
CA GLU A 55 -1.75 1.95 22.80
C GLU A 55 -1.62 1.84 24.32
N HIS A 56 -1.80 2.96 25.03
CA HIS A 56 -1.60 3.07 26.47
C HIS A 56 -2.91 3.05 27.26
N ASP A 57 -4.07 3.09 26.59
CA ASP A 57 -5.37 3.06 27.24
C ASP A 57 -5.76 1.61 27.64
N PRO A 58 -5.84 1.27 28.94
CA PRO A 58 -6.21 -0.08 29.36
C PRO A 58 -7.67 -0.45 29.04
N ALA A 59 -8.54 0.52 28.74
CA ALA A 59 -9.91 0.24 28.32
C ALA A 59 -9.99 -0.22 26.85
N VAL A 60 -8.98 0.08 26.03
CA VAL A 60 -8.89 -0.38 24.64
C VAL A 60 -8.08 -1.67 24.59
N GLU A 61 -8.73 -2.76 24.23
CA GLU A 61 -8.10 -4.07 24.01
C GLU A 61 -7.94 -4.40 22.52
N THR A 62 -8.66 -3.72 21.62
CA THR A 62 -8.61 -3.99 20.17
C THR A 62 -8.88 -2.72 19.38
N VAL A 63 -8.12 -2.51 18.31
CA VAL A 63 -8.38 -1.46 17.31
C VAL A 63 -9.03 -2.09 16.09
N VAL A 64 -10.08 -1.46 15.57
CA VAL A 64 -10.81 -1.90 14.38
C VAL A 64 -10.78 -0.79 13.34
N VAL A 65 -10.21 -1.06 12.16
CA VAL A 65 -10.22 -0.13 11.03
C VAL A 65 -11.23 -0.54 9.97
N THR A 66 -12.08 0.43 9.57
CA THR A 66 -13.08 0.28 8.52
C THR A 66 -13.07 1.50 7.58
N GLY A 67 -13.66 1.34 6.39
CA GLY A 67 -13.95 2.45 5.49
C GLY A 67 -15.44 2.79 5.51
N ALA A 68 -15.78 4.07 5.50
CA ALA A 68 -17.15 4.53 5.31
C ALA A 68 -17.60 4.29 3.86
N GLY A 69 -18.91 4.09 3.70
CA GLY A 69 -19.54 3.81 2.40
C GLY A 69 -19.37 2.36 1.95
N GLU A 70 -19.86 2.06 0.74
CA GLU A 70 -20.00 0.67 0.24
C GLU A 70 -18.93 0.27 -0.78
N ARG A 71 -18.00 1.17 -1.12
CA ARG A 71 -17.07 0.95 -2.24
C ARG A 71 -15.75 0.32 -1.84
N GLY A 72 -15.27 0.58 -0.63
CA GLY A 72 -14.00 0.02 -0.18
C GLY A 72 -13.48 0.64 1.10
N LEU A 73 -12.53 -0.07 1.71
CA LEU A 73 -11.74 0.44 2.82
C LEU A 73 -11.01 1.73 2.41
N CYS A 74 -10.16 1.67 1.39
CA CYS A 74 -9.30 2.78 0.96
C CYS A 74 -8.67 2.51 -0.42
N ALA A 75 -8.76 3.47 -1.34
CA ALA A 75 -8.17 3.36 -2.68
C ALA A 75 -6.71 3.85 -2.79
N GLY A 76 -6.06 4.25 -1.69
CA GLY A 76 -4.66 4.68 -1.65
C GLY A 76 -4.46 6.04 -1.01
N GLY A 77 -3.28 6.63 -1.21
CA GLY A 77 -3.02 8.02 -0.86
C GLY A 77 -3.78 9.00 -1.77
N ASP A 78 -3.95 10.25 -1.33
CA ASP A 78 -4.53 11.32 -2.15
C ASP A 78 -3.52 11.78 -3.22
N ILE A 79 -3.38 10.97 -4.28
CA ILE A 79 -2.40 11.19 -5.35
C ILE A 79 -2.64 12.48 -6.16
N ARG A 80 -3.81 13.13 -6.04
CA ARG A 80 -4.01 14.46 -6.61
C ARG A 80 -3.11 15.49 -5.92
N ALA A 81 -3.01 15.43 -4.60
CA ALA A 81 -2.14 16.34 -3.84
C ALA A 81 -0.65 16.09 -4.18
N ILE A 82 -0.27 14.82 -4.36
CA ILE A 82 1.09 14.44 -4.79
C ILE A 82 1.39 15.00 -6.19
N HIS A 83 0.47 14.86 -7.14
CA HIS A 83 0.62 15.44 -8.48
C HIS A 83 0.80 16.96 -8.44
N ASP A 84 -0.03 17.65 -7.67
CA ASP A 84 0.03 19.12 -7.61
C ASP A 84 1.33 19.63 -7.00
N ASP A 85 1.85 18.92 -5.98
CA ASP A 85 3.13 19.22 -5.34
C ASP A 85 4.34 18.85 -6.23
N ALA A 86 4.30 17.69 -6.91
CA ALA A 86 5.35 17.29 -7.86
C ALA A 86 5.42 18.22 -9.08
N ARG A 87 4.27 18.73 -9.55
CA ARG A 87 4.18 19.58 -10.75
C ARG A 87 4.44 21.06 -10.46
N ASN A 88 3.90 21.58 -9.37
CA ASN A 88 3.89 23.02 -9.10
C ASN A 88 4.64 23.41 -7.81
N GLY A 89 4.99 22.43 -6.98
CA GLY A 89 5.73 22.61 -5.73
C GLY A 89 7.20 22.18 -5.86
N ASP A 90 7.80 21.88 -4.70
CA ASP A 90 9.17 21.36 -4.57
C ASP A 90 9.20 19.90 -4.08
N GLY A 91 8.04 19.25 -3.99
CA GLY A 91 7.89 17.88 -3.50
C GLY A 91 7.95 17.75 -1.98
N ALA A 92 8.14 18.84 -1.21
CA ALA A 92 8.33 18.77 0.23
C ALA A 92 7.09 18.29 0.98
N ALA A 93 5.89 18.64 0.50
CA ALA A 93 4.65 18.18 1.12
C ALA A 93 4.46 16.67 0.94
N SER A 94 4.78 16.15 -0.25
CA SER A 94 4.70 14.71 -0.56
C SER A 94 5.74 13.91 0.23
N MET A 95 6.98 14.42 0.33
CA MET A 95 8.01 13.81 1.19
C MET A 95 7.57 13.77 2.67
N ALA A 96 6.96 14.84 3.18
CA ALA A 96 6.44 14.88 4.55
C ALA A 96 5.27 13.91 4.75
N PHE A 97 4.37 13.79 3.77
CA PHE A 97 3.27 12.83 3.77
C PHE A 97 3.78 11.39 3.87
N TRP A 98 4.65 10.95 2.95
CA TRP A 98 5.18 9.59 2.96
C TRP A 98 6.01 9.30 4.21
N ARG A 99 6.76 10.28 4.72
CA ARG A 99 7.52 10.10 5.96
C ARG A 99 6.62 9.75 7.14
N ASP A 100 5.49 10.43 7.29
CA ASP A 100 4.54 10.15 8.36
C ASP A 100 3.71 8.90 8.08
N GLU A 101 3.34 8.65 6.81
CA GLU A 101 2.61 7.45 6.38
C GLU A 101 3.42 6.18 6.65
N TYR A 102 4.70 6.17 6.30
CA TYR A 102 5.55 4.99 6.44
C TYR A 102 5.86 4.69 7.90
N ARG A 103 6.00 5.73 8.74
CA ARG A 103 6.05 5.58 10.20
C ARG A 103 4.76 4.99 10.76
N LEU A 104 3.61 5.42 10.25
CA LEU A 104 2.32 4.84 10.61
C LEU A 104 2.25 3.37 10.17
N ASN A 105 2.71 3.00 8.97
CA ASN A 105 2.73 1.61 8.50
C ASN A 105 3.58 0.73 9.44
N ALA A 106 4.79 1.18 9.80
CA ALA A 106 5.65 0.49 10.75
C ALA A 106 5.01 0.37 12.14
N ARG A 107 4.31 1.42 12.62
CA ARG A 107 3.57 1.36 13.89
C ARG A 107 2.47 0.31 13.84
N ILE A 108 1.68 0.27 12.77
CA ILE A 108 0.60 -0.72 12.62
C ILE A 108 1.17 -2.14 12.69
N ALA A 109 2.29 -2.40 12.01
CA ALA A 109 2.96 -3.70 12.03
C ALA A 109 3.44 -4.13 13.43
N ARG A 110 3.89 -3.17 14.25
CA ARG A 110 4.40 -3.41 15.61
C ARG A 110 3.38 -3.13 16.72
N TYR A 111 2.12 -2.87 16.37
CA TYR A 111 1.14 -2.41 17.33
C TYR A 111 0.89 -3.50 18.39
N PRO A 112 1.00 -3.20 19.70
CA PRO A 112 1.04 -4.24 20.75
C PRO A 112 -0.31 -4.88 21.04
N LYS A 113 -1.40 -4.27 20.54
CA LYS A 113 -2.77 -4.74 20.71
C LYS A 113 -3.31 -5.27 19.38
N PRO A 114 -4.27 -6.21 19.38
CA PRO A 114 -4.95 -6.63 18.17
C PRO A 114 -5.43 -5.45 17.33
N TYR A 115 -4.90 -5.37 16.10
CA TYR A 115 -5.32 -4.45 15.05
C TYR A 115 -6.09 -5.25 14.00
N VAL A 116 -7.41 -5.02 13.93
CA VAL A 116 -8.35 -5.69 13.03
C VAL A 116 -8.67 -4.79 11.84
N ALA A 117 -8.21 -5.17 10.66
CA ALA A 117 -8.49 -4.47 9.42
C ALA A 117 -9.59 -5.14 8.61
N VAL A 118 -10.70 -4.43 8.38
CA VAL A 118 -11.77 -4.90 7.49
C VAL A 118 -11.50 -4.39 6.08
N MET A 119 -10.84 -5.24 5.27
CA MET A 119 -10.39 -4.96 3.91
C MET A 119 -11.49 -5.22 2.87
N ASP A 120 -12.71 -4.80 3.19
CA ASP A 120 -13.88 -4.94 2.33
C ASP A 120 -13.85 -3.96 1.15
N GLY A 121 -14.24 -4.42 -0.04
CA GLY A 121 -14.22 -3.60 -1.26
C GLY A 121 -12.81 -3.24 -1.77
N ILE A 122 -12.65 -2.03 -2.30
CA ILE A 122 -11.36 -1.54 -2.84
C ILE A 122 -10.35 -1.29 -1.72
N VAL A 123 -9.17 -1.93 -1.83
CA VAL A 123 -8.01 -1.74 -0.94
C VAL A 123 -6.74 -1.64 -1.78
N MET A 124 -6.23 -0.44 -2.01
CA MET A 124 -5.12 -0.22 -2.96
C MET A 124 -4.08 0.73 -2.40
N GLY A 125 -2.80 0.53 -2.74
CA GLY A 125 -1.67 1.40 -2.35
C GLY A 125 -1.66 1.72 -0.85
N GLY A 126 -1.72 3.00 -0.48
CA GLY A 126 -1.86 3.43 0.92
C GLY A 126 -2.97 2.72 1.73
N GLY A 127 -4.04 2.25 1.07
CA GLY A 127 -5.07 1.40 1.69
C GLY A 127 -4.55 0.05 2.17
N VAL A 128 -3.62 -0.56 1.43
CA VAL A 128 -2.85 -1.74 1.86
C VAL A 128 -1.95 -1.36 3.03
N GLY A 129 -1.27 -0.21 2.95
CA GLY A 129 -0.40 0.31 4.02
C GLY A 129 -1.10 0.47 5.38
N VAL A 130 -2.35 0.94 5.41
CA VAL A 130 -3.11 1.10 6.67
C VAL A 130 -3.83 -0.16 7.12
N SER A 131 -3.67 -1.29 6.42
CA SER A 131 -4.45 -2.51 6.70
C SER A 131 -3.63 -3.79 6.74
N ALA A 132 -2.88 -4.09 5.68
CA ALA A 132 -2.24 -5.39 5.45
C ALA A 132 -1.03 -5.67 6.35
N HIS A 133 -0.60 -4.68 7.14
CA HIS A 133 0.37 -4.83 8.24
C HIS A 133 -0.28 -5.16 9.58
N GLY A 134 -1.61 -5.07 9.69
CA GLY A 134 -2.34 -5.35 10.92
C GLY A 134 -2.26 -6.82 11.33
N SER A 135 -2.43 -7.08 12.62
CA SER A 135 -2.38 -8.44 13.18
C SER A 135 -3.54 -9.36 12.75
N VAL A 136 -4.65 -8.77 12.27
CA VAL A 136 -5.86 -9.49 11.86
C VAL A 136 -6.45 -8.82 10.64
N ARG A 137 -6.31 -9.45 9.48
CA ARG A 137 -6.66 -8.87 8.19
C ARG A 137 -7.80 -9.64 7.56
N ILE A 138 -8.96 -9.00 7.45
CA ILE A 138 -10.21 -9.62 7.02
C ILE A 138 -10.51 -9.20 5.58
N ALA A 139 -10.54 -10.16 4.66
CA ALA A 139 -11.06 -9.98 3.31
C ALA A 139 -12.50 -10.49 3.19
N THR A 140 -13.22 -10.00 2.18
CA THR A 140 -14.59 -10.38 1.82
C THR A 140 -14.66 -10.76 0.35
N GLU A 141 -15.83 -11.21 -0.12
CA GLU A 141 -16.07 -11.52 -1.53
C GLU A 141 -16.05 -10.25 -2.41
N ARG A 142 -16.10 -9.07 -1.79
CA ARG A 142 -15.98 -7.77 -2.44
C ARG A 142 -14.56 -7.23 -2.46
N SER A 143 -13.64 -7.81 -1.70
CA SER A 143 -12.25 -7.36 -1.63
C SER A 143 -11.60 -7.33 -3.02
N ARG A 144 -10.97 -6.19 -3.32
CA ARG A 144 -10.11 -5.96 -4.48
C ARG A 144 -8.83 -5.32 -3.99
N ILE A 145 -7.84 -6.15 -3.69
CA ILE A 145 -6.57 -5.76 -3.08
C ILE A 145 -5.50 -5.63 -4.16
N ALA A 146 -4.81 -4.48 -4.27
CA ALA A 146 -3.79 -4.27 -5.30
C ALA A 146 -2.70 -3.28 -4.88
N MET A 147 -1.54 -3.39 -5.53
CA MET A 147 -0.50 -2.36 -5.55
C MET A 147 -0.35 -1.86 -7.01
N PRO A 148 -1.21 -0.92 -7.48
CA PRO A 148 -1.30 -0.54 -8.88
C PRO A 148 -0.31 0.56 -9.33
N GLU A 149 0.70 0.87 -8.52
CA GLU A 149 1.55 2.06 -8.64
C GLU A 149 2.31 2.15 -9.98
N THR A 150 2.69 1.02 -10.57
CA THR A 150 3.36 1.00 -11.90
C THR A 150 2.50 1.60 -13.01
N GLY A 151 1.17 1.60 -12.83
CA GLY A 151 0.21 2.21 -13.75
C GLY A 151 0.08 3.74 -13.65
N ILE A 152 0.72 4.35 -12.63
CA ILE A 152 0.77 5.81 -12.43
C ILE A 152 2.21 6.34 -12.42
N GLY A 153 3.18 5.57 -12.93
CA GLY A 153 4.59 6.00 -12.92
C GLY A 153 5.24 5.98 -11.55
N PHE A 154 4.72 5.16 -10.63
CA PHE A 154 5.19 5.04 -9.26
C PHE A 154 5.53 3.58 -8.92
N VAL A 155 6.04 3.33 -7.73
CA VAL A 155 6.48 1.99 -7.28
C VAL A 155 5.64 1.59 -6.07
N PRO A 156 5.25 0.31 -5.92
CA PRO A 156 4.62 -0.16 -4.70
C PRO A 156 5.41 0.29 -3.46
N ASP A 157 4.73 0.99 -2.56
CA ASP A 157 5.32 1.58 -1.37
C ASP A 157 4.53 1.15 -0.12
N VAL A 158 4.58 1.92 0.97
CA VAL A 158 3.85 1.67 2.24
C VAL A 158 4.08 0.28 2.84
N GLY A 159 5.25 -0.32 2.61
CA GLY A 159 5.63 -1.68 2.98
C GLY A 159 5.07 -2.75 2.05
N GLY A 160 4.51 -2.35 0.91
CA GLY A 160 3.93 -3.24 -0.09
C GLY A 160 4.98 -4.15 -0.72
N THR A 161 6.21 -3.67 -0.95
CA THR A 161 7.27 -4.56 -1.46
C THR A 161 7.68 -5.61 -0.44
N TYR A 162 7.63 -5.30 0.86
CA TYR A 162 7.85 -6.26 1.94
C TYR A 162 6.76 -7.35 1.91
N LEU A 163 5.48 -6.96 1.91
CA LEU A 163 4.36 -7.90 1.88
C LEU A 163 4.38 -8.79 0.63
N LEU A 164 4.61 -8.20 -0.54
CA LEU A 164 4.64 -8.94 -1.80
C LEU A 164 5.88 -9.84 -1.90
N ALA A 165 7.02 -9.45 -1.34
CA ALA A 165 8.23 -10.29 -1.33
C ALA A 165 8.05 -11.59 -0.51
N LEU A 166 7.11 -11.59 0.46
CA LEU A 166 6.75 -12.77 1.26
C LEU A 166 5.77 -13.72 0.55
N ALA A 167 5.15 -13.30 -0.55
CA ALA A 167 4.23 -14.14 -1.29
C ALA A 167 4.94 -15.38 -1.90
N PRO A 168 4.25 -16.52 -2.05
CA PRO A 168 4.86 -17.74 -2.57
C PRO A 168 5.48 -17.56 -3.97
N GLY A 169 6.73 -17.99 -4.13
CA GLY A 169 7.42 -17.93 -5.42
C GLY A 169 7.51 -16.51 -5.98
N GLU A 170 7.06 -16.32 -7.21
CA GLU A 170 7.05 -15.04 -7.93
C GLU A 170 5.65 -14.39 -8.00
N LEU A 171 4.65 -14.91 -7.25
CA LEU A 171 3.31 -14.34 -7.22
C LEU A 171 3.32 -12.85 -6.83
N GLY A 172 4.09 -12.48 -5.81
CA GLY A 172 4.21 -11.09 -5.40
C GLY A 172 4.88 -10.19 -6.44
N THR A 173 5.86 -10.72 -7.18
CA THR A 173 6.49 -9.97 -8.28
C THR A 173 5.51 -9.77 -9.45
N HIS A 174 4.71 -10.78 -9.77
CA HIS A 174 3.62 -10.64 -10.74
C HIS A 174 2.63 -9.55 -10.33
N LEU A 175 2.17 -9.56 -9.08
CA LEU A 175 1.25 -8.55 -8.56
C LEU A 175 1.87 -7.14 -8.53
N ALA A 176 3.12 -7.01 -8.10
CA ALA A 176 3.82 -5.72 -8.04
C ALA A 176 3.98 -5.08 -9.42
N LEU A 177 4.31 -5.87 -10.44
CA LEU A 177 4.56 -5.35 -11.79
C LEU A 177 3.27 -5.08 -12.57
N THR A 178 2.29 -5.98 -12.48
CA THR A 178 1.02 -5.84 -13.22
C THR A 178 0.06 -4.84 -12.57
N GLY A 179 0.10 -4.72 -11.24
CA GLY A 179 -0.87 -3.92 -10.48
C GLY A 179 -2.29 -4.50 -10.51
N THR A 180 -2.45 -5.77 -10.89
CA THR A 180 -3.76 -6.42 -11.01
C THR A 180 -4.37 -6.67 -9.63
N PRO A 181 -5.65 -6.34 -9.42
CA PRO A 181 -6.30 -6.60 -8.15
C PRO A 181 -6.59 -8.08 -7.93
N VAL A 182 -6.42 -8.53 -6.70
CA VAL A 182 -6.76 -9.88 -6.24
C VAL A 182 -7.98 -9.88 -5.30
N GLY A 183 -8.76 -10.96 -5.39
CA GLY A 183 -9.85 -11.25 -4.46
C GLY A 183 -9.37 -11.95 -3.19
N ALA A 184 -10.31 -12.33 -2.31
CA ALA A 184 -10.00 -12.94 -1.02
C ALA A 184 -9.10 -14.18 -1.11
N GLY A 185 -9.43 -15.18 -1.95
CA GLY A 185 -8.63 -16.41 -2.04
C GLY A 185 -7.16 -16.17 -2.38
N ASP A 186 -6.90 -15.30 -3.36
CA ASP A 186 -5.56 -14.93 -3.79
C ASP A 186 -4.84 -14.02 -2.78
N ALA A 187 -5.58 -13.18 -2.05
CA ALA A 187 -5.04 -12.37 -0.97
C ALA A 187 -4.59 -13.23 0.23
N LEU A 188 -5.37 -14.26 0.60
CA LEU A 188 -4.97 -15.24 1.61
C LEU A 188 -3.73 -16.03 1.15
N LEU A 189 -3.71 -16.51 -0.10
CA LEU A 189 -2.56 -17.23 -0.68
C LEU A 189 -1.27 -16.40 -0.63
N CYS A 190 -1.37 -15.12 -0.98
CA CYS A 190 -0.21 -14.21 -1.01
C CYS A 190 0.14 -13.63 0.36
N GLY A 191 -0.60 -13.97 1.42
CA GLY A 191 -0.37 -13.43 2.77
C GLY A 191 -0.70 -11.94 2.90
N LEU A 192 -1.56 -11.40 2.03
CA LEU A 192 -2.06 -10.01 2.09
C LEU A 192 -3.26 -9.88 3.05
N SER A 193 -3.97 -10.98 3.33
CA SER A 193 -4.99 -11.09 4.36
C SER A 193 -4.90 -12.43 5.09
N ASP A 194 -5.55 -12.53 6.25
CA ASP A 194 -5.51 -13.73 7.11
C ASP A 194 -6.80 -14.54 7.04
N GLN A 195 -7.93 -13.85 6.96
CA GLN A 195 -9.24 -14.44 7.18
C GLN A 195 -10.21 -13.98 6.10
N TYR A 196 -11.16 -14.85 5.75
CA TYR A 196 -12.31 -14.49 4.94
C TYR A 196 -13.58 -14.43 5.80
N VAL A 197 -14.32 -13.33 5.66
CA VAL A 197 -15.62 -13.13 6.29
C VAL A 197 -16.59 -12.61 5.22
N PRO A 198 -17.76 -13.25 5.04
CA PRO A 198 -18.80 -12.74 4.14
C PRO A 198 -19.19 -11.29 4.47
N SER A 199 -19.36 -10.42 3.46
CA SER A 199 -19.58 -8.99 3.73
C SER A 199 -20.88 -8.71 4.52
N ASP A 200 -21.89 -9.57 4.38
CA ASP A 200 -23.15 -9.51 5.12
C ASP A 200 -23.00 -9.71 6.64
N SER A 201 -21.91 -10.35 7.05
CA SER A 201 -21.60 -10.69 8.44
C SER A 201 -20.77 -9.60 9.13
N LEU A 202 -20.21 -8.66 8.36
CA LEU A 202 -19.36 -7.59 8.89
C LEU A 202 -20.03 -6.69 9.93
N PRO A 203 -21.29 -6.24 9.79
CA PRO A 203 -21.92 -5.40 10.82
C PRO A 203 -21.94 -6.09 12.18
N ARG A 204 -22.24 -7.40 12.18
CA ARG A 204 -22.28 -8.20 13.41
C ARG A 204 -20.87 -8.49 13.94
N LEU A 205 -19.92 -8.81 13.07
CA LEU A 205 -18.52 -8.99 13.46
C LEU A 205 -17.98 -7.73 14.15
N VAL A 206 -18.18 -6.56 13.53
CA VAL A 206 -17.69 -5.27 14.06
C VAL A 206 -18.34 -4.97 15.41
N GLN A 207 -19.64 -5.23 15.57
CA GLN A 207 -20.34 -5.07 16.86
C GLN A 207 -19.80 -6.04 17.93
N ASP A 208 -19.60 -7.31 17.58
CA ASP A 208 -19.15 -8.33 18.53
C ASP A 208 -17.75 -8.00 19.10
N LEU A 209 -16.88 -7.31 18.34
CA LEU A 209 -15.54 -6.89 18.79
C LEU A 209 -15.58 -5.92 19.97
N ALA A 210 -16.67 -5.17 20.19
CA ALA A 210 -16.83 -4.36 21.40
C ALA A 210 -16.97 -5.20 22.68
N HIS A 211 -17.41 -6.45 22.56
CA HIS A 211 -17.91 -7.24 23.69
C HIS A 211 -17.16 -8.54 23.93
N ALA A 212 -16.44 -9.06 22.94
CA ALA A 212 -15.70 -10.31 23.06
C ALA A 212 -14.27 -10.20 22.49
N PRO A 213 -13.32 -11.04 22.95
CA PRO A 213 -11.98 -11.09 22.38
C PRO A 213 -11.99 -11.47 20.90
N VAL A 214 -11.08 -10.88 20.12
CA VAL A 214 -10.95 -11.09 18.67
C VAL A 214 -11.01 -12.55 18.25
N ARG A 215 -10.26 -13.43 18.92
CA ARG A 215 -10.21 -14.87 18.58
C ARG A 215 -11.58 -15.54 18.64
N GLU A 216 -12.39 -15.17 19.63
CA GLU A 216 -13.73 -15.71 19.79
C GLU A 216 -14.67 -15.17 18.70
N VAL A 217 -14.57 -13.88 18.40
CA VAL A 217 -15.37 -13.24 17.35
C VAL A 217 -15.05 -13.86 15.98
N LEU A 218 -13.78 -14.02 15.64
CA LEU A 218 -13.36 -14.66 14.40
C LEU A 218 -13.92 -16.09 14.27
N GLY A 219 -13.91 -16.88 15.36
CA GLY A 219 -14.45 -18.24 15.36
C GLY A 219 -15.95 -18.34 15.02
N ARG A 220 -16.71 -17.25 15.13
CA ARG A 220 -18.14 -17.19 14.77
C ARG A 220 -18.37 -16.83 13.31
N HIS A 221 -17.52 -15.97 12.75
CA HIS A 221 -17.77 -15.26 11.49
C HIS A 221 -16.90 -15.72 10.32
N VAL A 222 -15.71 -16.27 10.58
CA VAL A 222 -14.80 -16.74 9.53
C VAL A 222 -15.41 -17.90 8.75
N ARG A 223 -15.22 -17.89 7.44
CA ARG A 223 -15.62 -18.94 6.50
C ARG A 223 -14.47 -19.27 5.56
N ASP A 224 -14.61 -20.34 4.80
CA ASP A 224 -13.68 -20.66 3.72
C ASP A 224 -13.79 -19.60 2.62
N ALA A 225 -12.64 -19.10 2.17
CA ALA A 225 -12.58 -18.14 1.07
C ALA A 225 -12.96 -18.82 -0.25
N PRO A 226 -13.62 -18.10 -1.18
CA PRO A 226 -13.72 -18.57 -2.56
C PRO A 226 -12.31 -18.75 -3.15
N PRO A 227 -12.10 -19.77 -4.01
CA PRO A 227 -10.80 -20.01 -4.61
C PRO A 227 -10.38 -18.82 -5.48
N GLY A 228 -9.08 -18.51 -5.45
CA GLY A 228 -8.44 -17.54 -6.32
C GLY A 228 -7.81 -18.19 -7.56
N GLY A 229 -7.35 -17.37 -8.50
CA GLY A 229 -6.74 -17.83 -9.76
C GLY A 229 -5.22 -18.02 -9.71
N LEU A 230 -4.54 -17.42 -8.72
CA LEU A 230 -3.07 -17.40 -8.69
C LEU A 230 -2.45 -18.75 -8.35
N ALA A 231 -3.14 -19.58 -7.58
CA ALA A 231 -2.65 -20.93 -7.25
C ALA A 231 -2.42 -21.77 -8.52
N GLU A 232 -3.35 -21.68 -9.47
CA GLU A 232 -3.28 -22.38 -10.77
C GLU A 232 -2.26 -21.72 -11.70
N ALA A 233 -2.21 -20.39 -11.71
CA ALA A 233 -1.28 -19.61 -12.52
C ALA A 233 0.18 -19.68 -12.05
N ARG A 234 0.43 -20.14 -10.81
CA ARG A 234 1.75 -20.10 -10.17
C ARG A 234 2.85 -20.74 -11.02
N ARG A 235 2.56 -21.84 -11.73
CA ARG A 235 3.58 -22.54 -12.52
C ARG A 235 4.19 -21.65 -13.59
N TRP A 236 3.36 -20.95 -14.38
CA TRP A 236 3.87 -20.06 -15.42
C TRP A 236 4.39 -18.75 -14.84
N ILE A 237 3.79 -18.27 -13.74
CA ILE A 237 4.28 -17.07 -13.04
C ILE A 237 5.71 -17.30 -12.55
N ASP A 238 5.97 -18.38 -11.80
CA ASP A 238 7.30 -18.69 -11.26
C ASP A 238 8.35 -18.87 -12.39
N ALA A 239 7.95 -19.49 -13.50
CA ALA A 239 8.82 -19.67 -14.66
C ALA A 239 9.19 -18.35 -15.34
N CYS A 240 8.21 -17.48 -15.59
CA CYS A 240 8.42 -16.24 -16.33
C CYS A 240 9.04 -15.14 -15.48
N TYR A 241 8.57 -14.95 -14.24
CA TYR A 241 8.98 -13.84 -13.39
C TYR A 241 10.30 -14.06 -12.65
N SER A 242 10.89 -15.27 -12.67
CA SER A 242 12.20 -15.56 -12.07
C SER A 242 13.40 -14.89 -12.77
N ALA A 243 13.18 -14.27 -13.93
CA ALA A 243 14.18 -13.51 -14.67
C ALA A 243 14.67 -12.28 -13.89
N ARG A 244 15.87 -11.80 -14.28
CA ARG A 244 16.54 -10.68 -13.59
C ARG A 244 16.11 -9.30 -14.08
N THR A 245 15.61 -9.21 -15.30
CA THR A 245 15.23 -7.94 -15.95
C THR A 245 13.77 -8.00 -16.39
N VAL A 246 13.13 -6.84 -16.48
CA VAL A 246 11.74 -6.74 -16.94
C VAL A 246 11.62 -7.18 -18.39
N GLU A 247 12.61 -6.86 -19.22
CA GLU A 247 12.67 -7.28 -20.63
C GLU A 247 12.65 -8.80 -20.78
N GLU A 248 13.45 -9.50 -19.98
CA GLU A 248 13.48 -10.96 -20.00
C GLU A 248 12.17 -11.55 -19.46
N ILE A 249 11.57 -10.95 -18.43
CA ILE A 249 10.23 -11.34 -17.95
C ILE A 249 9.20 -11.21 -19.07
N VAL A 250 9.15 -10.06 -19.75
CA VAL A 250 8.21 -9.83 -20.87
C VAL A 250 8.44 -10.83 -22.00
N GLY A 251 9.70 -11.08 -22.38
CA GLY A 251 10.03 -12.09 -23.40
C GLY A 251 9.53 -13.49 -23.01
N ARG A 252 9.83 -13.94 -21.78
CA ARG A 252 9.37 -15.23 -21.29
C ARG A 252 7.84 -15.34 -21.25
N LEU A 253 7.14 -14.27 -20.86
CA LEU A 253 5.68 -14.25 -20.83
C LEU A 253 5.07 -14.39 -22.24
N LEU A 254 5.62 -13.70 -23.23
CA LEU A 254 5.19 -13.79 -24.62
C LEU A 254 5.47 -15.17 -25.24
N ASP A 255 6.60 -15.78 -24.88
CA ASP A 255 7.05 -17.06 -25.43
C ASP A 255 6.47 -18.29 -24.70
N HIS A 256 5.82 -18.12 -23.54
CA HIS A 256 5.34 -19.23 -22.70
C HIS A 256 4.23 -20.07 -23.37
N GLY A 257 3.39 -19.45 -24.20
CA GLY A 257 2.26 -20.10 -24.88
C GLY A 257 0.96 -20.22 -24.06
N ASP A 258 0.94 -19.69 -22.82
CA ASP A 258 -0.29 -19.55 -22.03
C ASP A 258 -0.94 -18.19 -22.32
N SER A 259 -2.26 -18.14 -22.55
CA SER A 259 -2.95 -16.89 -22.85
C SER A 259 -2.88 -15.89 -21.69
N ALA A 260 -2.94 -16.36 -20.44
CA ALA A 260 -2.84 -15.50 -19.26
C ALA A 260 -1.43 -14.92 -19.11
N ALA A 261 -0.39 -15.67 -19.50
CA ALA A 261 0.98 -15.15 -19.54
C ALA A 261 1.13 -14.03 -20.58
N LYS A 262 0.53 -14.22 -21.76
CA LYS A 262 0.51 -13.20 -22.81
C LYS A 262 -0.24 -11.94 -22.37
N GLU A 263 -1.41 -12.07 -21.77
CA GLU A 263 -2.18 -10.95 -21.20
C GLU A 263 -1.39 -10.20 -20.12
N ALA A 264 -0.61 -10.91 -19.31
CA ALA A 264 0.28 -10.29 -18.34
C ALA A 264 1.39 -9.48 -19.02
N ALA A 265 2.01 -10.00 -20.10
CA ALA A 265 3.00 -9.24 -20.88
C ALA A 265 2.40 -7.97 -21.49
N GLU A 266 1.22 -8.07 -22.10
CA GLU A 266 0.49 -6.94 -22.67
C GLU A 266 0.18 -5.91 -21.58
N THR A 267 -0.23 -6.36 -20.39
CA THR A 267 -0.45 -5.49 -19.23
C THR A 267 0.84 -4.77 -18.83
N LEU A 268 1.98 -5.46 -18.71
CA LEU A 268 3.25 -4.83 -18.36
C LEU A 268 3.65 -3.76 -19.39
N LEU A 269 3.45 -4.02 -20.69
CA LEU A 269 3.79 -3.07 -21.74
C LEU A 269 2.94 -1.78 -21.74
N THR A 270 1.86 -1.72 -20.95
CA THR A 270 1.09 -0.48 -20.72
C THR A 270 1.62 0.38 -19.57
N LYS A 271 2.48 -0.17 -18.70
CA LYS A 271 2.98 0.50 -17.49
C LYS A 271 4.19 1.38 -17.79
N SER A 272 4.54 2.24 -16.83
CA SER A 272 5.78 3.03 -16.93
C SER A 272 7.00 2.10 -16.97
N PRO A 273 7.86 2.20 -18.01
CA PRO A 273 9.08 1.39 -18.10
C PRO A 273 10.01 1.59 -16.91
N THR A 274 10.18 2.85 -16.46
CA THR A 274 11.00 3.19 -15.30
C THR A 274 10.42 2.56 -14.04
N ALA A 275 9.12 2.75 -13.79
CA ALA A 275 8.44 2.20 -12.63
C ALA A 275 8.53 0.66 -12.56
N LEU A 276 8.39 -0.03 -13.69
CA LEU A 276 8.54 -1.49 -13.74
C LEU A 276 9.94 -1.94 -13.31
N LYS A 277 10.99 -1.31 -13.84
CA LYS A 277 12.37 -1.68 -13.51
C LYS A 277 12.72 -1.38 -12.06
N VAL A 278 12.31 -0.21 -11.56
CA VAL A 278 12.51 0.16 -10.15
C VAL A 278 11.73 -0.76 -9.23
N THR A 279 10.48 -1.11 -9.58
CA THR A 279 9.67 -2.07 -8.82
C THR A 279 10.34 -3.44 -8.77
N LEU A 280 10.83 -3.97 -9.90
CA LEU A 280 11.55 -5.24 -9.92
C LEU A 280 12.79 -5.17 -9.03
N ALA A 281 13.59 -4.11 -9.13
CA ALA A 281 14.77 -3.91 -8.28
C ALA A 281 14.41 -3.86 -6.78
N ALA A 282 13.37 -3.11 -6.42
CA ALA A 282 12.88 -2.99 -5.04
C ALA A 282 12.41 -4.35 -4.50
N MET A 283 11.64 -5.11 -5.29
CA MET A 283 11.18 -6.46 -4.95
C MET A 283 12.35 -7.43 -4.74
N ARG A 284 13.40 -7.37 -5.57
CA ARG A 284 14.60 -8.21 -5.40
C ARG A 284 15.41 -7.80 -4.16
N GLY A 285 15.40 -6.52 -3.81
CA GLY A 285 15.97 -6.00 -2.55
C GLY A 285 15.23 -6.52 -1.32
N ALA A 286 13.90 -6.40 -1.32
CA ALA A 286 13.01 -6.77 -0.21
C ALA A 286 12.96 -8.28 0.09
N ARG A 287 13.32 -9.14 -0.88
CA ARG A 287 13.43 -10.61 -0.66
C ARG A 287 14.63 -11.01 0.21
N ARG A 288 15.59 -10.12 0.43
CA ARG A 288 16.72 -10.39 1.33
C ARG A 288 16.20 -10.43 2.77
N PRO A 289 16.77 -11.27 3.65
CA PRO A 289 16.44 -11.21 5.08
C PRO A 289 16.60 -9.76 5.57
N GLY A 290 15.51 -9.20 6.07
CA GLY A 290 15.44 -7.81 6.52
C GLY A 290 14.12 -7.50 7.19
N SER A 291 14.06 -6.38 7.90
CA SER A 291 12.85 -5.94 8.60
C SER A 291 11.97 -5.05 7.71
N LEU A 292 10.70 -4.90 8.07
CA LEU A 292 9.78 -3.99 7.38
C LEU A 292 10.35 -2.56 7.36
N GLU A 293 11.05 -2.15 8.41
CA GLU A 293 11.66 -0.82 8.53
C GLU A 293 12.75 -0.57 7.50
N GLU A 294 13.61 -1.56 7.26
CA GLU A 294 14.66 -1.45 6.23
C GLU A 294 14.03 -1.33 4.84
N VAL A 295 12.92 -2.04 4.60
CA VAL A 295 12.16 -1.92 3.36
C VAL A 295 11.49 -0.57 3.24
N LEU A 296 10.87 -0.04 4.31
CA LEU A 296 10.26 1.29 4.31
C LEU A 296 11.30 2.40 4.12
N ASP A 297 12.50 2.27 4.68
CA ASP A 297 13.61 3.19 4.42
C ASP A 297 14.02 3.16 2.94
N GLN A 298 14.07 1.97 2.32
CA GLN A 298 14.34 1.84 0.89
C GLN A 298 13.21 2.45 0.04
N GLU A 299 11.95 2.10 0.32
CA GLU A 299 10.77 2.63 -0.38
C GLU A 299 10.72 4.15 -0.25
N TYR A 300 11.08 4.73 0.91
CA TYR A 300 11.14 6.18 1.07
C TYR A 300 12.15 6.85 0.13
N ARG A 301 13.32 6.24 -0.12
CA ARG A 301 14.28 6.75 -1.13
C ARG A 301 13.66 6.71 -2.52
N VAL A 302 13.01 5.60 -2.86
CA VAL A 302 12.35 5.40 -4.15
C VAL A 302 11.24 6.42 -4.36
N SER A 303 10.36 6.63 -3.38
CA SER A 303 9.28 7.60 -3.44
C SER A 303 9.79 9.04 -3.57
N CYS A 304 10.83 9.39 -2.81
CA CYS A 304 11.49 10.70 -2.94
C CYS A 304 12.08 10.91 -4.34
N ALA A 305 12.71 9.89 -4.92
CA ALA A 305 13.27 10.00 -6.27
C ALA A 305 12.17 10.10 -7.34
N ALA A 306 11.06 9.38 -7.17
CA ALA A 306 9.93 9.39 -8.09
C ALA A 306 9.28 10.78 -8.26
N LEU A 307 9.37 11.66 -7.26
CA LEU A 307 8.91 13.06 -7.38
C LEU A 307 9.65 13.85 -8.46
N THR A 308 10.87 13.42 -8.81
CA THR A 308 11.68 14.08 -9.85
C THR A 308 11.46 13.47 -11.24
N GLU A 309 10.63 12.43 -11.34
CA GLU A 309 10.38 11.71 -12.58
C GLU A 309 9.17 12.23 -13.33
N PRO A 310 9.25 12.31 -14.68
CA PRO A 310 8.11 12.73 -15.49
C PRO A 310 6.93 11.75 -15.41
N ASP A 311 7.21 10.46 -15.24
CA ASP A 311 6.20 9.40 -15.27
C ASP A 311 5.20 9.50 -14.12
N LEU A 312 5.59 9.97 -12.93
CA LEU A 312 4.67 10.12 -11.81
C LEU A 312 3.58 11.15 -12.12
N VAL A 313 3.99 12.33 -12.60
CA VAL A 313 3.06 13.41 -12.96
C VAL A 313 2.18 12.97 -14.13
N GLU A 314 2.76 12.36 -15.16
CA GLU A 314 2.04 11.90 -16.35
C GLU A 314 1.05 10.77 -16.03
N GLY A 315 1.45 9.81 -15.20
CA GLY A 315 0.61 8.69 -14.81
C GLY A 315 -0.59 9.14 -13.98
N ILE A 316 -0.40 10.04 -13.02
CA ILE A 316 -1.50 10.61 -12.24
C ILE A 316 -2.40 11.47 -13.14
N ARG A 317 -1.83 12.24 -14.07
CA ARG A 317 -2.61 13.00 -15.07
C ARG A 317 -3.56 12.07 -15.83
N ALA A 318 -3.01 11.03 -16.45
CA ALA A 318 -3.76 10.10 -17.30
C ALA A 318 -4.86 9.34 -16.53
N GLN A 319 -4.59 8.92 -15.29
CA GLN A 319 -5.53 8.09 -14.53
C GLN A 319 -6.54 8.86 -13.68
N VAL A 320 -6.16 10.03 -13.16
CA VAL A 320 -6.95 10.71 -12.13
C VAL A 320 -7.41 12.09 -12.56
N ILE A 321 -6.54 12.86 -13.21
CA ILE A 321 -6.85 14.24 -13.60
C ILE A 321 -7.72 14.24 -14.86
N ASP A 322 -7.14 13.79 -15.98
CA ASP A 322 -7.77 13.80 -17.30
C ASP A 322 -8.61 12.54 -17.54
N LYS A 323 -8.21 11.42 -16.91
CA LYS A 323 -8.89 10.12 -16.98
C LYS A 323 -8.98 9.56 -18.41
N ASP A 324 -8.03 9.92 -19.28
CA ASP A 324 -7.93 9.38 -20.64
C ASP A 324 -7.41 7.93 -20.66
N ARG A 325 -6.66 7.53 -19.63
CA ARG A 325 -5.97 6.23 -19.53
C ARG A 325 -4.93 6.01 -20.64
N GLU A 326 -4.37 7.09 -21.16
CA GLU A 326 -3.37 7.08 -22.23
C GLU A 326 -2.08 7.82 -21.80
N PRO A 327 -1.35 7.28 -20.81
CA PRO A 327 -0.12 7.90 -20.33
C PRO A 327 0.99 7.85 -21.40
N ARG A 328 1.76 8.93 -21.50
CA ARG A 328 2.92 9.08 -22.39
C ARG A 328 4.21 8.99 -21.61
N TRP A 329 4.64 7.76 -21.34
CA TRP A 329 5.82 7.48 -20.55
C TRP A 329 7.10 8.04 -21.16
N SER A 330 8.03 8.48 -20.31
CA SER A 330 9.32 9.03 -20.67
C SER A 330 10.41 8.48 -19.73
N PRO A 331 11.26 7.55 -20.20
CA PRO A 331 11.32 7.03 -21.57
C PRO A 331 10.15 6.09 -21.93
N PRO A 332 9.80 5.96 -23.23
CA PRO A 332 8.64 5.18 -23.67
C PRO A 332 8.89 3.67 -23.72
N THR A 333 10.13 3.21 -23.68
CA THR A 333 10.47 1.78 -23.79
C THR A 333 11.40 1.30 -22.67
N LEU A 334 11.32 0.00 -22.35
CA LEU A 334 12.19 -0.63 -21.36
C LEU A 334 13.68 -0.49 -21.71
N ALA A 335 14.03 -0.63 -22.99
CA ALA A 335 15.41 -0.59 -23.47
C ALA A 335 16.10 0.77 -23.24
N GLU A 336 15.33 1.84 -23.12
CA GLU A 336 15.83 3.20 -22.88
C GLU A 336 16.07 3.51 -21.40
N VAL A 337 15.56 2.70 -20.48
CA VAL A 337 15.83 2.85 -19.03
C VAL A 337 17.12 2.12 -18.70
N SER A 338 18.17 2.86 -18.35
CA SER A 338 19.47 2.28 -17.99
C SER A 338 19.50 1.77 -16.55
N ASP A 339 20.48 0.92 -16.23
CA ASP A 339 20.74 0.51 -14.84
C ASP A 339 21.08 1.70 -13.93
N ALA A 340 21.69 2.76 -14.48
CA ALA A 340 22.00 3.98 -13.74
C ALA A 340 20.73 4.76 -13.39
N ASP A 341 19.74 4.81 -14.29
CA ASP A 341 18.44 5.43 -14.03
C ASP A 341 17.73 4.71 -12.88
N VAL A 342 17.75 3.38 -12.88
CA VAL A 342 17.18 2.57 -11.79
C VAL A 342 17.95 2.78 -10.48
N ALA A 343 19.28 2.73 -10.50
CA ALA A 343 20.11 2.86 -9.31
C ALA A 343 19.91 4.20 -8.59
N ARG A 344 19.59 5.28 -9.32
CA ARG A 344 19.35 6.60 -8.75
C ARG A 344 18.22 6.61 -7.72
N PHE A 345 17.17 5.81 -7.90
CA PHE A 345 16.04 5.71 -6.97
C PHE A 345 16.43 5.16 -5.58
N PHE A 346 17.57 4.48 -5.49
CA PHE A 346 18.04 3.86 -4.25
C PHE A 346 19.18 4.66 -3.59
N THR A 347 19.51 5.84 -4.12
CA THR A 347 20.58 6.70 -3.60
C THR A 347 20.23 7.19 -2.20
N PRO A 348 21.18 7.17 -1.24
CA PRO A 348 20.95 7.73 0.09
C PRO A 348 20.52 9.20 0.06
N LEU A 349 19.59 9.58 0.93
CA LEU A 349 19.04 10.92 1.05
C LEU A 349 19.79 11.82 2.04
N GLY A 350 20.87 11.32 2.65
CA GLY A 350 21.65 12.03 3.66
C GLY A 350 20.84 12.28 4.94
N GLU A 351 20.79 13.54 5.41
CA GLU A 351 20.01 13.91 6.59
C GLU A 351 18.49 13.75 6.42
N ARG A 352 18.01 13.53 5.18
CA ARG A 352 16.58 13.38 4.89
C ARG A 352 16.08 11.94 4.94
N GLU A 353 16.95 10.96 5.23
CA GLU A 353 16.57 9.55 5.42
C GLU A 353 15.37 9.39 6.37
N LEU A 354 14.56 8.36 6.14
CA LEU A 354 13.39 8.08 6.98
C LEU A 354 13.83 7.61 8.38
N GLY A 355 14.86 6.77 8.43
CA GLY A 355 15.57 6.37 9.65
C GLY A 355 14.74 5.47 10.56
N LEU A 356 13.96 4.56 9.98
CA LEU A 356 13.16 3.60 10.74
C LEU A 356 13.99 2.39 11.19
N ALA A 357 14.93 1.93 10.37
CA ALA A 357 15.83 0.85 10.76
C ALA A 357 16.81 1.37 11.82
N ALA A 358 16.99 0.62 12.91
CA ALA A 358 18.01 0.95 13.90
C ALA A 358 19.39 0.93 13.22
N PRO A 359 20.31 1.85 13.56
CA PRO A 359 21.70 1.72 13.13
C PRO A 359 22.22 0.37 13.63
N ASP A 360 22.74 -0.45 12.73
CA ASP A 360 23.22 -1.80 13.00
C ASP A 360 24.36 -1.77 14.05
N ILE A 361 24.02 -1.90 15.33
CA ILE A 361 25.00 -1.96 16.45
C ILE A 361 25.71 -3.34 16.47
N THR A 362 25.45 -4.22 15.52
CA THR A 362 25.93 -5.61 15.52
C THR A 362 26.87 -5.97 14.37
N ARG A 363 27.27 -5.01 13.53
CA ARG A 363 28.35 -5.18 12.54
C ARG A 363 29.65 -4.47 12.92
N GLU A 364 30.06 -4.54 14.18
CA GLU A 364 31.50 -4.49 14.49
C GLU A 364 32.08 -5.88 14.24
N ALA A 365 32.80 -6.03 13.12
CA ALA A 365 33.58 -7.23 12.84
C ALA A 365 34.61 -7.46 13.95
N PRO A 366 34.80 -8.71 14.43
CA PRO A 366 35.94 -9.01 15.29
C PRO A 366 37.23 -8.80 14.48
N ARG A 367 38.16 -8.04 15.08
CA ARG A 367 39.50 -7.79 14.55
C ARG A 367 40.31 -9.07 14.37
#